data_AF-A0A1I6K0C3-F1
#
_entry.id   AF-A0A1I6K0C3-F1
#
_cell.length_a   1.000
_cell.length_b   1.000
_cell.length_c   1.000
_cell.angle_alpha   90.00
_cell.angle_beta   90.00
_cell.angle_gamma   90.00
#
_symmetry.space_group_name_H-M   'P 1'
#
loop_
_entity.id
_entity.type
_entity.pdbx_description
1 polymer ?
#
loop_
_entity_poly.entity_id
_entity_poly.type
_entity_poly.pdbx_seq_one_letter_code
_entity_poly.pdbx_strand_id
1 'polypeptide(L)'
;MIKKQKKPFRAAMLAALTISLAAAGGCAKKAPEEPTADAAAQTMFEGQATVPEGYRMASDRSADDCAKELGYLPLVKEETGVIAVSKPDGTEVREAEGLTNAGMATFFREHFYYVTMDAAGRSVCSAYDPETLEKTEVFHADRFPIVRAEKDGYVYYALCGEAADEKAVRFYRAAANGTDNADGFPVEIGFAAQGAGMSEMKQDLTEFVIDGNLCHYYTARDGAIYAATAKLTAEGARAPELSETPVETSVMNTVGKMSAEIGEARAADPIAYQEQLNRAKKEQTEGVETESGDSSVTNPDAALLCYYIETIEFDGDSDAAKRMTETMGSVQQEIIREAKEQGEEMAKMPVSYDHPAVITWRFSGTRGISLDRENILCVEGDRYEWNAERVSRRKRYFTFDRESGKLLSLNDITGTPVEQIQRMVGEAFRKKAEQSNFAYESPEALEHTVADSISLDSPFFLTDRGIGFFFEPGQIAAESEGFPEVVIPYGEFEMKYDIK
;
A
#
# COMPACT_ATOMS: atom_id res chain seq x y z
N MET A 1 14.19 44.20 -13.68
CA MET A 1 15.36 43.70 -12.93
C MET A 1 14.85 42.89 -11.74
N ILE A 2 14.66 41.58 -11.93
CA ILE A 2 14.19 40.66 -10.90
C ILE A 2 15.22 39.53 -10.85
N LYS A 3 16.02 39.49 -9.77
CA LYS A 3 16.96 38.40 -9.51
C LYS A 3 16.20 37.26 -8.84
N LYS A 4 16.03 36.15 -9.57
CA LYS A 4 15.68 34.83 -9.03
C LYS A 4 16.87 34.32 -8.21
N GLN A 5 16.70 34.11 -6.91
CA GLN A 5 17.56 33.23 -6.13
C GLN A 5 16.85 31.89 -5.97
N LYS A 6 17.29 30.90 -6.75
CA LYS A 6 17.11 29.47 -6.48
C LYS A 6 18.31 29.00 -5.66
N LYS A 7 18.08 28.43 -4.48
CA LYS A 7 18.98 27.47 -3.81
C LYS A 7 18.15 26.46 -2.99
N PRO A 8 18.68 25.25 -2.75
CA PRO A 8 17.92 24.02 -2.96
C PRO A 8 17.46 23.35 -1.65
N PHE A 9 16.20 22.94 -1.64
CA PHE A 9 15.64 21.92 -0.74
C PHE A 9 16.18 20.55 -1.18
N ARG A 10 17.22 20.02 -0.51
CA ARG A 10 17.68 18.63 -0.74
C ARG A 10 18.35 17.95 0.46
N ALA A 11 18.18 18.45 1.68
CA ALA A 11 18.93 17.95 2.84
C ALA A 11 18.09 17.31 3.97
N ALA A 12 16.78 17.08 3.80
CA ALA A 12 15.93 16.58 4.90
C ALA A 12 15.31 15.20 4.66
N MET A 13 15.58 14.53 3.53
CA MET A 13 14.94 13.25 3.18
C MET A 13 15.83 12.02 3.33
N LEU A 14 17.01 12.14 3.98
CA LEU A 14 18.02 11.07 4.07
C LEU A 14 18.30 10.54 5.49
N ALA A 15 17.50 10.91 6.49
CA ALA A 15 17.75 10.52 7.89
C ALA A 15 16.78 9.46 8.46
N ALA A 16 15.91 8.86 7.65
CA ALA A 16 14.94 7.85 8.12
C ALA A 16 15.31 6.40 7.76
N LEU A 17 16.50 6.15 7.20
CA LEU A 17 16.86 4.84 6.63
C LEU A 17 17.85 3.99 7.44
N THR A 18 17.99 4.20 8.77
CA THR A 18 19.08 3.55 9.55
C THR A 18 18.71 2.88 10.87
N ILE A 19 17.44 2.57 11.16
CA ILE A 19 17.11 1.78 12.35
C ILE A 19 16.00 0.77 12.02
N SER A 20 16.37 -0.43 11.57
CA SER A 20 15.62 -1.69 11.75
C SER A 20 16.43 -2.89 11.22
N LEU A 21 17.55 -3.20 11.88
CA LEU A 21 18.27 -4.47 11.70
C LEU A 21 19.14 -4.74 12.94
N ALA A 22 18.48 -4.83 14.10
CA ALA A 22 19.10 -5.30 15.34
C ALA A 22 18.03 -5.75 16.36
N ALA A 23 17.19 -6.72 16.01
CA ALA A 23 16.29 -7.36 16.97
C ALA A 23 15.85 -8.77 16.53
N ALA A 24 16.81 -9.66 16.25
CA ALA A 24 16.54 -11.11 16.18
C ALA A 24 17.83 -11.88 16.51
N GLY A 25 18.38 -11.63 17.69
CA GLY A 25 19.60 -12.29 18.16
C GLY A 25 19.42 -12.80 19.57
N GLY A 26 18.70 -13.91 19.75
CA GLY A 26 18.58 -14.53 21.06
C GLY A 26 17.63 -15.72 21.15
N CYS A 27 18.04 -16.91 20.72
CA CYS A 27 18.18 -18.08 21.62
C CYS A 27 18.49 -19.40 20.87
N ALA A 28 19.50 -20.08 21.40
CA ALA A 28 19.70 -21.55 21.47
C ALA A 28 20.06 -22.36 20.20
N LYS A 29 21.37 -22.39 19.93
CA LYS A 29 22.22 -23.56 19.60
C LYS A 29 21.53 -24.93 19.46
N LYS A 30 21.55 -25.45 18.23
CA LYS A 30 21.97 -26.83 17.91
C LYS A 30 22.65 -26.81 16.54
N ALA A 31 23.91 -27.20 16.48
CA ALA A 31 24.66 -27.31 15.23
C ALA A 31 24.05 -28.44 14.38
N PRO A 32 23.68 -28.21 13.12
CA PRO A 32 23.48 -29.29 12.17
C PRO A 32 24.84 -29.72 11.60
N GLU A 33 24.96 -31.02 11.39
CA GLU A 33 26.12 -31.71 10.79
C GLU A 33 26.47 -31.14 9.40
N GLU A 34 27.76 -31.21 9.07
CA GLU A 34 28.38 -30.67 7.84
C GLU A 34 27.61 -31.07 6.57
N PRO A 35 27.29 -30.12 5.67
CA PRO A 35 26.83 -30.47 4.33
C PRO A 35 28.00 -31.06 3.53
N THR A 36 27.83 -32.30 3.10
CA THR A 36 28.72 -32.99 2.16
C THR A 36 28.87 -32.19 0.87
N ALA A 37 30.13 -32.09 0.44
CA ALA A 37 30.60 -31.31 -0.69
C ALA A 37 29.88 -31.61 -2.00
N ASP A 38 29.23 -30.59 -2.56
CA ASP A 38 29.23 -30.32 -4.00
C ASP A 38 29.11 -28.79 -4.23
N ALA A 39 30.10 -28.05 -3.75
CA ALA A 39 30.30 -26.65 -4.07
C ALA A 39 31.18 -26.59 -5.33
N ALA A 40 30.56 -26.46 -6.50
CA ALA A 40 31.27 -26.06 -7.71
C ALA A 40 32.01 -24.74 -7.40
N ALA A 41 33.32 -24.74 -7.58
CA ALA A 41 34.19 -23.60 -7.30
C ALA A 41 33.74 -22.36 -8.09
N GLN A 42 33.10 -21.40 -7.41
CA GLN A 42 32.70 -20.12 -7.99
C GLN A 42 33.81 -19.09 -7.70
N THR A 43 34.48 -18.61 -8.75
CA THR A 43 35.47 -17.55 -8.66
C THR A 43 34.79 -16.24 -8.26
N MET A 44 35.00 -15.80 -7.02
CA MET A 44 34.61 -14.47 -6.55
C MET A 44 35.62 -13.43 -7.04
N PHE A 45 35.17 -12.22 -7.37
CA PHE A 45 36.07 -11.11 -7.69
C PHE A 45 36.88 -10.71 -6.44
N GLU A 46 38.21 -10.82 -6.51
CA GLU A 46 39.13 -10.54 -5.39
C GLU A 46 39.73 -9.11 -5.40
N GLY A 47 39.32 -8.26 -6.37
CA GLY A 47 39.79 -6.88 -6.52
C GLY A 47 38.89 -5.83 -5.87
N GLN A 48 39.32 -4.57 -5.90
CA GLN A 48 38.48 -3.41 -5.56
C GLN A 48 37.72 -2.95 -6.82
N ALA A 49 36.40 -2.84 -6.74
CA ALA A 49 35.58 -2.40 -7.85
C ALA A 49 35.81 -0.90 -8.13
N THR A 50 35.80 -0.52 -9.40
CA THR A 50 36.02 0.87 -9.82
C THR A 50 34.84 1.37 -10.64
N VAL A 51 34.16 2.41 -10.15
CA VAL A 51 33.09 3.08 -10.90
C VAL A 51 33.72 4.00 -11.94
N PRO A 52 33.38 3.87 -13.24
CA PRO A 52 33.91 4.72 -14.30
C PRO A 52 33.54 6.20 -14.12
N GLU A 53 34.41 7.11 -14.56
CA GLU A 53 34.13 8.56 -14.53
C GLU A 53 32.89 8.90 -15.38
N GLY A 54 32.02 9.78 -14.86
CA GLY A 54 30.76 10.16 -15.51
C GLY A 54 29.60 9.18 -15.27
N TYR A 55 29.80 8.16 -14.44
CA TYR A 55 28.79 7.19 -14.05
C TYR A 55 28.63 7.13 -12.54
N ARG A 56 27.44 6.74 -12.11
CA ARG A 56 27.11 6.37 -10.72
C ARG A 56 26.46 4.99 -10.70
N MET A 57 26.42 4.34 -9.54
CA MET A 57 25.72 3.07 -9.39
C MET A 57 24.21 3.22 -9.68
N ALA A 58 23.66 2.25 -10.40
CA ALA A 58 22.22 2.09 -10.63
C ALA A 58 21.51 1.29 -9.54
N SER A 59 22.28 0.64 -8.66
CA SER A 59 21.79 -0.14 -7.53
C SER A 59 22.15 0.56 -6.21
N ASP A 60 21.36 0.33 -5.17
CA ASP A 60 21.66 0.77 -3.80
C ASP A 60 22.81 -0.04 -3.15
N ARG A 61 23.22 -1.14 -3.78
CA ARG A 61 24.41 -1.92 -3.39
C ARG A 61 25.70 -1.17 -3.71
N SER A 62 26.74 -1.44 -2.91
CA SER A 62 28.07 -0.90 -3.20
C SER A 62 28.65 -1.51 -4.49
N ALA A 63 29.62 -0.83 -5.10
CA ALA A 63 30.29 -1.35 -6.30
C ALA A 63 30.99 -2.70 -6.04
N ASP A 64 31.57 -2.86 -4.84
CA ASP A 64 32.24 -4.11 -4.45
C ASP A 64 31.23 -5.26 -4.27
N ASP A 65 30.04 -5.00 -3.74
CA ASP A 65 29.00 -6.01 -3.58
C ASP A 65 28.45 -6.43 -4.95
N CYS A 66 28.18 -5.47 -5.84
CA CYS A 66 27.79 -5.76 -7.22
C CYS A 66 28.86 -6.58 -7.96
N ALA A 67 30.13 -6.23 -7.82
CA ALA A 67 31.23 -6.98 -8.42
C ALA A 67 31.29 -8.44 -7.93
N LYS A 68 31.00 -8.68 -6.64
CA LYS A 68 31.02 -10.03 -6.05
C LYS A 68 29.77 -10.85 -6.39
N GLU A 69 28.60 -10.23 -6.32
CA GLU A 69 27.31 -10.93 -6.46
C GLU A 69 26.84 -11.05 -7.91
N LEU A 70 27.03 -9.98 -8.70
CA LEU A 70 26.58 -9.90 -10.08
C LEU A 70 27.69 -10.22 -11.08
N GLY A 71 28.96 -9.96 -10.72
CA GLY A 71 30.09 -10.08 -11.65
C GLY A 71 30.25 -8.89 -12.60
N TYR A 72 29.40 -7.86 -12.48
CA TYR A 72 29.46 -6.61 -13.26
C TYR A 72 28.96 -5.44 -12.42
N LEU A 73 29.20 -4.21 -12.90
CA LEU A 73 28.71 -2.99 -12.27
C LEU A 73 27.49 -2.45 -13.02
N PRO A 74 26.31 -2.38 -12.38
CA PRO A 74 25.16 -1.68 -12.93
C PRO A 74 25.29 -0.17 -12.70
N LEU A 75 25.22 0.60 -13.78
CA LEU A 75 25.58 2.02 -13.82
C LEU A 75 24.46 2.87 -14.40
N VAL A 76 24.49 4.16 -14.06
CA VAL A 76 23.71 5.22 -14.69
C VAL A 76 24.66 6.32 -15.12
N LYS A 77 24.60 6.71 -16.39
CA LYS A 77 25.34 7.86 -16.91
C LYS A 77 24.78 9.14 -16.31
N GLU A 78 25.62 9.93 -15.64
CA GLU A 78 25.15 11.09 -14.86
C GLU A 78 24.50 12.17 -15.73
N GLU A 79 24.99 12.35 -16.96
CA GLU A 79 24.52 13.39 -17.87
C GLU A 79 23.15 13.07 -18.49
N THR A 80 22.91 11.80 -18.84
CA THR A 80 21.75 11.40 -19.65
C THR A 80 20.74 10.56 -18.89
N GLY A 81 21.14 9.98 -17.74
CA GLY A 81 20.34 9.01 -17.01
C GLY A 81 20.32 7.61 -17.65
N VAL A 82 21.06 7.39 -18.74
CA VAL A 82 21.07 6.10 -19.44
C VAL A 82 21.67 5.01 -18.56
N ILE A 83 21.00 3.86 -18.50
CA ILE A 83 21.49 2.66 -17.83
C ILE A 83 22.66 2.09 -18.62
N ALA A 84 23.70 1.70 -17.91
CA ALA A 84 24.87 1.07 -18.48
C ALA A 84 25.34 -0.09 -17.60
N VAL A 85 26.17 -0.94 -18.16
CA VAL A 85 26.87 -2.02 -17.44
C VAL A 85 28.36 -1.92 -17.75
N SER A 86 29.20 -2.34 -16.81
CA SER A 86 30.65 -2.42 -17.02
C SER A 86 31.24 -3.58 -16.26
N LYS A 87 32.48 -3.95 -16.59
CA LYS A 87 33.25 -4.92 -15.80
C LYS A 87 33.52 -4.38 -14.39
N PRO A 88 33.76 -5.24 -13.40
CA PRO A 88 34.10 -4.83 -12.03
C PRO A 88 35.25 -3.84 -11.91
N ASP A 89 36.20 -3.87 -12.84
CA ASP A 89 37.34 -2.95 -12.89
C ASP A 89 37.02 -1.58 -13.55
N GLY A 90 35.76 -1.35 -13.92
CA GLY A 90 35.29 -0.13 -14.58
C GLY A 90 35.60 -0.06 -16.08
N THR A 91 36.08 -1.14 -16.68
CA THR A 91 36.32 -1.21 -18.12
C THR A 91 35.09 -1.70 -18.89
N GLU A 92 35.12 -1.54 -20.22
CA GLU A 92 34.07 -2.02 -21.13
C GLU A 92 32.67 -1.54 -20.76
N VAL A 93 32.53 -0.22 -20.56
CA VAL A 93 31.22 0.38 -20.32
C VAL A 93 30.36 0.24 -21.58
N ARG A 94 29.18 -0.35 -21.41
CA ARG A 94 28.17 -0.51 -22.46
C ARG A 94 26.89 0.19 -22.02
N GLU A 95 26.43 1.15 -22.82
CA GLU A 95 25.19 1.88 -22.58
C GLU A 95 24.01 1.11 -23.19
N ALA A 96 22.97 0.83 -22.39
CA ALA A 96 21.72 0.26 -22.87
C ALA A 96 20.85 1.39 -23.47
N GLU A 97 21.06 1.65 -24.76
CA GLU A 97 20.38 2.75 -25.47
C GLU A 97 18.87 2.72 -25.28
N GLY A 98 18.29 3.86 -24.91
CA GLY A 98 16.85 4.03 -24.68
C GLY A 98 16.37 3.68 -23.27
N LEU A 99 17.21 3.12 -22.40
CA LEU A 99 16.85 2.82 -21.01
C LEU A 99 17.36 3.91 -20.07
N THR A 100 16.47 4.74 -19.51
CA THR A 100 16.87 5.96 -18.75
C THR A 100 16.34 6.05 -17.32
N ASN A 101 15.50 5.09 -16.89
CA ASN A 101 14.95 5.07 -15.54
C ASN A 101 15.47 3.87 -14.74
N ALA A 102 16.56 4.08 -13.99
CA ALA A 102 17.17 3.05 -13.15
C ALA A 102 16.21 2.40 -12.14
N GLY A 103 15.17 3.11 -11.68
CA GLY A 103 14.18 2.55 -10.75
C GLY A 103 13.27 1.48 -11.36
N MET A 104 13.32 1.29 -12.69
CA MET A 104 12.59 0.24 -13.41
C MET A 104 13.50 -0.96 -13.76
N ALA A 105 14.79 -0.90 -13.40
CA ALA A 105 15.77 -1.93 -13.68
C ALA A 105 16.06 -2.76 -12.42
N THR A 106 16.07 -4.09 -12.56
CA THR A 106 16.45 -5.02 -11.49
C THR A 106 17.63 -5.87 -11.96
N PHE A 107 18.71 -5.91 -11.18
CA PHE A 107 19.99 -6.49 -11.62
C PHE A 107 20.29 -7.80 -10.88
N PHE A 108 20.44 -8.88 -11.65
CA PHE A 108 20.88 -10.20 -11.20
C PHE A 108 22.14 -10.62 -11.94
N ARG A 109 22.69 -11.77 -11.59
CA ARG A 109 23.98 -12.23 -12.11
C ARG A 109 23.94 -12.56 -13.60
N GLU A 110 22.92 -13.29 -14.03
CA GLU A 110 22.83 -13.76 -15.42
C GLU A 110 22.16 -12.71 -16.31
N HIS A 111 21.15 -12.01 -15.79
CA HIS A 111 20.47 -10.95 -16.53
C HIS A 111 20.17 -9.73 -15.65
N PHE A 112 19.97 -8.58 -16.31
CA PHE A 112 19.17 -7.51 -15.71
C PHE A 112 17.83 -7.38 -16.42
N TYR A 113 16.80 -7.06 -15.66
CA TYR A 113 15.43 -6.97 -16.13
C TYR A 113 15.01 -5.51 -16.17
N TYR A 114 14.34 -5.12 -17.24
CA TYR A 114 13.77 -3.79 -17.39
C TYR A 114 12.31 -3.90 -17.79
N VAL A 115 11.46 -3.12 -17.12
CA VAL A 115 10.03 -3.07 -17.39
C VAL A 115 9.72 -1.83 -18.24
N THR A 116 9.03 -2.02 -19.35
CA THR A 116 8.46 -0.94 -20.19
C THR A 116 6.94 -1.05 -20.24
N MET A 117 6.26 -0.07 -20.84
CA MET A 117 4.86 -0.20 -21.23
C MET A 117 4.75 -0.36 -22.75
N ASP A 118 3.90 -1.28 -23.21
CA ASP A 118 3.55 -1.38 -24.63
C ASP A 118 2.51 -0.32 -25.03
N ALA A 119 2.19 -0.28 -26.33
CA ALA A 119 1.19 0.64 -26.88
C ALA A 119 -0.23 0.41 -26.32
N ALA A 120 -0.51 -0.78 -25.77
CA ALA A 120 -1.78 -1.11 -25.13
C ALA A 120 -1.79 -0.82 -23.62
N GLY A 121 -0.73 -0.21 -23.08
CA GLY A 121 -0.59 0.12 -21.66
C GLY A 121 -0.21 -1.07 -20.77
N ARG A 122 0.15 -2.22 -21.33
CA ARG A 122 0.60 -3.39 -20.56
C ARG A 122 2.08 -3.27 -20.23
N SER A 123 2.45 -3.76 -19.05
CA SER A 123 3.84 -3.87 -18.66
C SER A 123 4.53 -5.00 -19.42
N VAL A 124 5.65 -4.71 -20.06
CA VAL A 124 6.49 -5.67 -20.77
C VAL A 124 7.81 -5.77 -20.03
N CYS A 125 8.11 -6.96 -19.52
CA CYS A 125 9.39 -7.24 -18.88
C CYS A 125 10.35 -7.84 -19.89
N SER A 126 11.55 -7.26 -20.02
CA SER A 126 12.63 -7.75 -20.87
C SER A 126 13.87 -8.05 -20.06
N ALA A 127 14.49 -9.19 -20.33
CA ALA A 127 15.81 -9.58 -19.83
C ALA A 127 16.89 -9.05 -20.78
N TYR A 128 17.99 -8.59 -20.21
CA TYR A 128 19.16 -8.12 -20.93
C TYR A 128 20.39 -8.87 -20.43
N ASP A 129 21.15 -9.43 -21.37
CA ASP A 129 22.45 -10.01 -21.08
C ASP A 129 23.44 -8.88 -20.72
N PRO A 130 24.13 -8.93 -19.56
CA PRO A 130 25.01 -7.86 -19.11
C PRO A 130 26.34 -7.79 -19.88
N GLU A 131 26.72 -8.84 -20.61
CA GLU A 131 27.94 -8.84 -21.43
C GLU A 131 27.70 -8.27 -22.83
N THR A 132 26.54 -8.57 -23.42
CA THR A 132 26.23 -8.28 -24.83
C THR A 132 25.16 -7.22 -25.02
N LEU A 133 24.34 -6.95 -24.00
CA LEU A 133 23.10 -6.16 -24.06
C LEU A 133 22.03 -6.74 -25.00
N GLU A 134 22.14 -8.01 -25.38
CA GLU A 134 21.08 -8.67 -26.13
C GLU A 134 19.78 -8.71 -25.31
N LYS A 135 18.69 -8.27 -25.93
CA LYS A 135 17.37 -8.15 -25.33
C LYS A 135 16.53 -9.38 -25.63
N THR A 136 15.95 -9.97 -24.58
CA THR A 136 14.93 -11.02 -24.69
C THR A 136 13.65 -10.54 -24.00
N GLU A 137 12.51 -10.63 -24.69
CA GLU A 137 11.22 -10.36 -24.07
C GLU A 137 10.77 -11.58 -23.25
N VAL A 138 10.37 -11.36 -22.00
CA VAL A 138 10.16 -12.45 -21.04
C VAL A 138 8.67 -12.67 -20.79
N PHE A 139 7.93 -11.62 -20.44
CA PHE A 139 6.50 -11.69 -20.18
C PHE A 139 5.80 -10.34 -20.32
N HIS A 140 4.48 -10.40 -20.48
CA HIS A 140 3.55 -9.27 -20.43
C HIS A 140 2.71 -9.38 -19.17
N ALA A 141 2.43 -8.26 -18.54
CA ALA A 141 1.55 -8.17 -17.38
C ALA A 141 0.64 -6.95 -17.50
N ASP A 142 -0.62 -7.11 -17.08
CA ASP A 142 -1.59 -6.01 -17.10
C ASP A 142 -1.29 -4.93 -16.05
N ARG A 143 -0.27 -5.15 -15.21
CA ARG A 143 0.16 -4.26 -14.13
C ARG A 143 1.67 -4.27 -14.00
N PHE A 144 2.21 -3.26 -13.33
CA PHE A 144 3.64 -3.14 -13.08
C PHE A 144 4.15 -4.32 -12.22
N PRO A 145 5.01 -5.20 -12.77
CA PRO A 145 5.59 -6.30 -12.03
C PRO A 145 6.74 -5.85 -11.15
N ILE A 146 6.84 -6.45 -9.96
CA ILE A 146 7.98 -6.28 -9.09
C ILE A 146 8.85 -7.53 -9.20
N VAL A 147 9.94 -7.44 -9.94
CA VAL A 147 10.90 -8.55 -10.10
C VAL A 147 11.69 -8.73 -8.79
N ARG A 148 11.76 -9.97 -8.29
CA ARG A 148 12.33 -10.29 -6.97
C ARG A 148 13.56 -11.19 -7.02
N ALA A 149 13.56 -12.17 -7.92
CA ALA A 149 14.66 -13.14 -7.98
C ALA A 149 14.88 -13.67 -9.39
N GLU A 150 16.11 -14.08 -9.66
CA GLU A 150 16.49 -14.91 -10.79
C GLU A 150 17.18 -16.16 -10.25
N LYS A 151 16.67 -17.35 -10.61
CA LYS A 151 17.23 -18.62 -10.15
C LYS A 151 16.87 -19.75 -11.11
N ASP A 152 17.82 -20.66 -11.36
CA ASP A 152 17.61 -21.89 -12.14
C ASP A 152 17.02 -21.64 -13.55
N GLY A 153 17.38 -20.52 -14.19
CA GLY A 153 16.86 -20.14 -15.52
C GLY A 153 15.48 -19.47 -15.50
N TYR A 154 14.95 -19.15 -14.32
CA TYR A 154 13.66 -18.51 -14.13
C TYR A 154 13.79 -17.13 -13.49
N VAL A 155 12.94 -16.21 -13.92
CA VAL A 155 12.65 -14.95 -13.23
C VAL A 155 11.39 -15.10 -12.40
N TYR A 156 11.43 -14.56 -11.18
CA TYR A 156 10.33 -14.59 -10.23
C TYR A 156 9.90 -13.15 -9.92
N TYR A 157 8.59 -12.91 -9.94
CA TYR A 157 8.05 -11.57 -9.75
C TYR A 157 6.70 -11.58 -9.02
N ALA A 158 6.37 -10.44 -8.41
CA ALA A 158 5.10 -10.19 -7.77
C ALA A 158 4.24 -9.23 -8.61
N LEU A 159 2.93 -9.47 -8.65
CA LEU A 159 1.92 -8.53 -9.12
C LEU A 159 1.04 -8.11 -7.96
N CYS A 160 0.97 -6.80 -7.69
CA CYS A 160 0.06 -6.27 -6.69
C CYS A 160 -1.39 -6.24 -7.23
N GLY A 161 -2.29 -6.83 -6.45
CA GLY A 161 -3.73 -6.72 -6.56
C GLY A 161 -4.23 -5.28 -6.41
N GLU A 162 -5.45 -5.01 -6.84
CA GLU A 162 -6.14 -3.77 -6.48
C GLU A 162 -6.51 -3.82 -5.00
N ALA A 163 -6.80 -2.67 -4.38
CA ALA A 163 -7.13 -2.63 -2.95
C ALA A 163 -8.40 -3.41 -2.54
N ALA A 164 -9.10 -4.02 -3.51
CA ALA A 164 -10.28 -4.85 -3.37
C ALA A 164 -10.11 -6.29 -3.91
N ASP A 165 -8.89 -6.77 -4.17
CA ASP A 165 -8.64 -8.20 -4.48
C ASP A 165 -8.34 -8.98 -3.20
N GLU A 166 -9.04 -10.11 -2.97
CA GLU A 166 -8.72 -11.07 -1.89
C GLU A 166 -7.27 -11.55 -1.97
N LYS A 167 -6.73 -11.68 -3.20
CA LYS A 167 -5.33 -12.00 -3.49
C LYS A 167 -4.54 -10.71 -3.74
N ALA A 168 -4.32 -9.95 -2.67
CA ALA A 168 -3.66 -8.65 -2.73
C ALA A 168 -2.26 -8.65 -3.36
N VAL A 169 -1.54 -9.78 -3.35
CA VAL A 169 -0.34 -9.96 -4.15
C VAL A 169 -0.31 -11.36 -4.73
N ARG A 170 0.05 -11.49 -6.00
CA ARG A 170 0.26 -12.79 -6.66
C ARG A 170 1.71 -12.92 -7.08
N PHE A 171 2.27 -14.11 -6.90
CA PHE A 171 3.65 -14.43 -7.23
C PHE A 171 3.68 -15.31 -8.46
N TYR A 172 4.59 -15.01 -9.37
CA TYR A 172 4.74 -15.71 -10.64
C TYR A 172 6.19 -16.10 -10.89
N ARG A 173 6.36 -17.10 -11.75
CA ARG A 173 7.63 -17.35 -12.44
C ARG A 173 7.45 -17.34 -13.95
N ALA A 174 8.49 -16.93 -14.66
CA ALA A 174 8.63 -17.05 -16.12
C ALA A 174 10.06 -17.50 -16.45
N ALA A 175 10.27 -18.23 -17.56
CA ALA A 175 11.64 -18.57 -17.97
C ALA A 175 12.37 -17.32 -18.45
N ALA A 176 13.59 -17.10 -17.96
CA ALA A 176 14.39 -15.90 -18.25
C ALA A 176 14.70 -15.74 -19.75
N ASN A 177 14.77 -16.86 -20.47
CA ASN A 177 14.97 -16.90 -21.92
C ASN A 177 13.68 -16.69 -22.73
N GLY A 178 12.54 -16.45 -22.08
CA GLY A 178 11.23 -16.25 -22.72
C GLY A 178 10.54 -17.53 -23.24
N THR A 179 10.96 -18.73 -22.82
CA THR A 179 10.52 -20.00 -23.48
C THR A 179 9.63 -20.98 -22.68
N ASP A 180 9.29 -20.73 -21.41
CA ASP A 180 8.33 -21.59 -20.67
C ASP A 180 6.88 -21.13 -20.93
N ASN A 181 5.87 -21.96 -21.23
CA ASN A 181 5.67 -23.41 -21.40
C ASN A 181 4.78 -23.63 -22.64
N ALA A 182 4.33 -24.86 -22.94
CA ALA A 182 3.53 -25.23 -24.13
C ALA A 182 2.31 -24.33 -24.47
N ASP A 183 1.84 -23.51 -23.52
CA ASP A 183 0.71 -22.57 -23.65
C ASP A 183 1.09 -21.08 -23.51
N GLY A 184 2.37 -20.73 -23.27
CA GLY A 184 2.88 -19.35 -23.39
C GLY A 184 2.56 -18.33 -22.29
N PHE A 185 2.19 -18.74 -21.07
CA PHE A 185 1.86 -17.82 -19.97
C PHE A 185 2.67 -18.04 -18.68
N PRO A 186 2.94 -16.98 -17.88
CA PRO A 186 3.58 -17.09 -16.57
C PRO A 186 2.84 -18.04 -15.62
N VAL A 187 3.59 -18.75 -14.77
CA VAL A 187 3.02 -19.73 -13.83
C VAL A 187 2.81 -19.06 -12.47
N GLU A 188 1.58 -19.06 -11.95
CA GLU A 188 1.29 -18.61 -10.57
C GLU A 188 1.91 -19.59 -9.56
N ILE A 189 2.78 -19.07 -8.70
CA ILE A 189 3.54 -19.84 -7.71
C ILE A 189 3.17 -19.49 -6.26
N GLY A 190 2.16 -18.66 -6.08
CA GLY A 190 1.64 -18.32 -4.77
C GLY A 190 0.86 -17.02 -4.81
N PHE A 191 0.26 -16.69 -3.68
CA PHE A 191 -0.38 -15.40 -3.46
C PHE A 191 -0.36 -15.06 -1.98
N ALA A 192 -0.28 -13.77 -1.67
CA ALA A 192 -0.51 -13.21 -0.36
C ALA A 192 -1.90 -12.55 -0.33
N ALA A 193 -2.72 -12.96 0.64
CA ALA A 193 -4.00 -12.33 0.88
C ALA A 193 -3.83 -11.07 1.73
N GLN A 194 -4.70 -10.07 1.50
CA GLN A 194 -4.89 -8.94 2.41
C GLN A 194 -6.03 -9.30 3.37
N GLY A 195 -5.69 -9.58 4.63
CA GLY A 195 -6.66 -9.97 5.65
C GLY A 195 -7.30 -8.76 6.31
N ALA A 196 -8.51 -8.96 6.83
CA ALA A 196 -9.22 -7.95 7.61
C ALA A 196 -8.39 -7.46 8.81
N GLY A 197 -8.25 -6.14 8.96
CA GLY A 197 -7.49 -5.50 10.02
C GLY A 197 -5.97 -5.40 9.78
N MET A 198 -5.48 -5.64 8.55
CA MET A 198 -4.03 -5.74 8.24
C MET A 198 -3.52 -4.74 7.18
N SER A 199 -4.16 -3.57 7.01
CA SER A 199 -3.92 -2.73 5.82
C SER A 199 -2.58 -1.99 5.74
N GLU A 200 -1.87 -1.81 6.85
CA GLU A 200 -0.61 -1.04 6.86
C GLU A 200 0.60 -1.83 6.29
N MET A 201 0.45 -3.13 6.01
CA MET A 201 1.58 -4.03 5.70
C MET A 201 1.70 -4.46 4.23
N LYS A 202 1.20 -3.65 3.29
CA LYS A 202 1.27 -3.99 1.85
C LYS A 202 2.70 -4.20 1.33
N GLN A 203 3.71 -3.54 1.90
CA GLN A 203 5.10 -3.72 1.44
C GLN A 203 5.61 -5.13 1.75
N ASP A 204 5.36 -5.65 2.96
CA ASP A 204 5.84 -6.97 3.38
C ASP A 204 5.17 -8.12 2.62
N LEU A 205 3.92 -7.92 2.17
CA LEU A 205 3.20 -8.92 1.38
C LEU A 205 3.71 -9.06 -0.06
N THR A 206 4.56 -8.13 -0.53
CA THR A 206 5.20 -8.22 -1.85
C THR A 206 6.58 -8.87 -1.83
N GLU A 207 7.09 -9.17 -0.63
CA GLU A 207 8.37 -9.83 -0.44
C GLU A 207 8.20 -11.35 -0.40
N PHE A 208 9.07 -12.05 -1.13
CA PHE A 208 9.15 -13.51 -1.08
C PHE A 208 10.58 -13.99 -1.38
N VAL A 209 10.90 -15.19 -0.92
CA VAL A 209 12.21 -15.82 -1.07
C VAL A 209 12.06 -17.17 -1.76
N ILE A 210 12.92 -17.45 -2.73
CA ILE A 210 12.98 -18.73 -3.42
C ILE A 210 14.16 -19.56 -2.89
N ASP A 211 13.84 -20.65 -2.19
CA ASP A 211 14.81 -21.63 -1.70
C ASP A 211 14.59 -23.01 -2.33
N GLY A 212 15.31 -23.26 -3.43
CA GLY A 212 15.19 -24.49 -4.19
C GLY A 212 13.81 -24.56 -4.84
N ASN A 213 13.02 -25.56 -4.47
CA ASN A 213 11.64 -25.70 -4.94
C ASN A 213 10.61 -25.14 -3.95
N LEU A 214 11.02 -24.30 -3.00
CA LEU A 214 10.13 -23.65 -2.04
C LEU A 214 10.08 -22.14 -2.31
N CYS A 215 8.87 -21.59 -2.19
CA CYS A 215 8.62 -20.15 -2.16
C CYS A 215 8.11 -19.79 -0.75
N HIS A 216 8.85 -18.94 -0.07
CA HIS A 216 8.52 -18.44 1.26
C HIS A 216 8.01 -17.01 1.16
N TYR A 217 6.86 -16.72 1.75
CA TYR A 217 6.25 -15.39 1.72
C TYR A 217 5.36 -15.18 2.95
N TYR A 218 4.86 -13.97 3.16
CA TYR A 218 3.88 -13.68 4.20
C TYR A 218 2.47 -13.59 3.61
N THR A 219 1.49 -14.14 4.29
CA THR A 219 0.07 -13.99 3.91
C THR A 219 -0.77 -13.71 5.14
N ALA A 220 -1.77 -12.85 4.99
CA ALA A 220 -2.73 -12.61 6.05
C ALA A 220 -3.87 -13.62 6.01
N ARG A 221 -4.37 -13.99 7.20
CA ARG A 221 -5.53 -14.85 7.42
C ARG A 221 -6.08 -14.56 8.81
N ASP A 222 -7.41 -14.46 8.93
CA ASP A 222 -8.09 -14.33 10.23
C ASP A 222 -7.53 -13.19 11.12
N GLY A 223 -7.21 -12.04 10.50
CA GLY A 223 -6.63 -10.88 11.21
C GLY A 223 -5.18 -11.06 11.68
N ALA A 224 -4.46 -12.06 11.14
CA ALA A 224 -3.08 -12.34 11.50
C ALA A 224 -2.22 -12.63 10.27
N ILE A 225 -0.91 -12.40 10.36
CA ILE A 225 0.07 -12.72 9.33
C ILE A 225 0.77 -14.02 9.68
N TYR A 226 0.88 -14.89 8.68
CA TYR A 226 1.58 -16.16 8.79
C TYR A 226 2.73 -16.20 7.81
N ALA A 227 3.83 -16.84 8.22
CA ALA A 227 4.83 -17.28 7.26
C ALA A 227 4.24 -18.44 6.47
N ALA A 228 4.25 -18.32 5.15
CA ALA A 228 3.71 -19.27 4.21
C ALA A 228 4.85 -19.92 3.43
N THR A 229 4.77 -21.22 3.23
CA THR A 229 5.69 -21.99 2.38
C THR A 229 4.89 -22.70 1.31
N ALA A 230 5.08 -22.28 0.06
CA ALA A 230 4.50 -22.93 -1.11
C ALA A 230 5.56 -23.79 -1.81
N LYS A 231 5.21 -25.05 -2.09
CA LYS A 231 6.04 -25.92 -2.92
C LYS A 231 5.81 -25.63 -4.40
N LEU A 232 6.86 -25.28 -5.11
CA LEU A 232 6.88 -25.03 -6.54
C LEU A 232 6.75 -26.37 -7.29
N THR A 233 5.75 -26.46 -8.18
CA THR A 233 5.60 -27.59 -9.10
C THR A 233 5.60 -27.11 -10.55
N ALA A 234 5.68 -28.02 -11.52
CA ALA A 234 5.60 -27.67 -12.94
C ALA A 234 4.27 -26.96 -13.28
N GLU A 235 3.18 -27.37 -12.63
CA GLU A 235 1.79 -26.93 -12.88
C GLU A 235 1.38 -25.69 -12.07
N GLY A 236 2.27 -25.15 -11.22
CA GLY A 236 1.99 -24.05 -10.30
C GLY A 236 2.18 -24.42 -8.83
N ALA A 237 1.81 -23.51 -7.92
CA ALA A 237 1.89 -23.77 -6.49
C ALA A 237 0.65 -24.49 -5.94
N ARG A 238 0.91 -25.41 -5.00
CA ARG A 238 -0.14 -25.92 -4.12
C ARG A 238 -0.47 -24.88 -3.04
N ALA A 239 -1.61 -25.06 -2.36
CA ALA A 239 -1.95 -24.26 -1.19
C ALA A 239 -0.76 -24.22 -0.21
N PRO A 240 -0.35 -23.03 0.26
CA PRO A 240 0.82 -22.91 1.11
C PRO A 240 0.60 -23.59 2.46
N GLU A 241 1.67 -24.16 3.01
CA GLU A 241 1.72 -24.53 4.42
C GLU A 241 2.00 -23.28 5.24
N LEU A 242 1.14 -22.99 6.22
CA LEU A 242 1.29 -21.84 7.11
C LEU A 242 2.01 -22.27 8.38
N SER A 243 2.84 -21.38 8.92
CA SER A 243 3.40 -21.49 10.27
C SER A 243 2.31 -21.71 11.32
N GLU A 244 2.60 -22.48 12.36
CA GLU A 244 1.63 -22.75 13.44
C GLU A 244 1.22 -21.50 14.21
N THR A 245 2.18 -20.60 14.46
CA THR A 245 1.95 -19.33 15.15
C THR A 245 2.00 -18.18 14.16
N PRO A 246 1.11 -17.18 14.30
CA PRO A 246 1.21 -15.98 13.50
C PRO A 246 2.50 -15.22 13.84
N VAL A 247 3.07 -14.59 12.82
CA VAL A 247 4.20 -13.66 12.94
C VAL A 247 3.72 -12.37 13.60
N GLU A 248 2.52 -11.95 13.25
CA GLU A 248 1.88 -10.73 13.76
C GLU A 248 0.36 -10.90 13.77
N THR A 249 -0.32 -10.22 14.71
CA THR A 249 -1.77 -10.19 14.82
C THR A 249 -2.27 -8.76 14.88
N SER A 250 -3.37 -8.46 14.20
CA SER A 250 -4.04 -7.16 14.30
C SER A 250 -4.34 -6.83 15.76
N VAL A 251 -4.14 -5.58 16.15
CA VAL A 251 -4.57 -5.09 17.47
C VAL A 251 -6.07 -5.27 17.67
N MET A 252 -6.86 -5.27 16.59
CA MET A 252 -8.31 -5.51 16.65
C MET A 252 -8.66 -6.92 17.16
N ASN A 253 -7.77 -7.90 16.98
CA ASN A 253 -7.97 -9.27 17.48
C ASN A 253 -7.95 -9.37 19.02
N THR A 254 -7.58 -8.31 19.75
CA THR A 254 -7.68 -8.30 21.22
C THR A 254 -9.10 -8.06 21.72
N VAL A 255 -10.00 -7.57 20.86
CA VAL A 255 -11.38 -7.21 21.24
C VAL A 255 -12.45 -7.93 20.42
N GLY A 256 -12.08 -8.59 19.32
CA GLY A 256 -13.02 -9.32 18.49
C GLY A 256 -12.41 -9.92 17.24
N LYS A 257 -13.23 -10.63 16.48
CA LYS A 257 -12.86 -11.23 15.20
C LYS A 257 -13.19 -10.30 14.04
N MET A 258 -12.17 -10.01 13.23
CA MET A 258 -12.31 -9.21 12.01
C MET A 258 -12.81 -10.04 10.83
N SER A 259 -13.63 -9.42 9.98
CA SER A 259 -13.98 -9.93 8.65
C SER A 259 -14.14 -8.80 7.65
N ALA A 260 -14.20 -9.10 6.36
CA ALA A 260 -14.39 -8.11 5.32
C ALA A 260 -15.37 -8.62 4.25
N GLU A 261 -16.15 -7.70 3.69
CA GLU A 261 -16.91 -7.93 2.47
C GLU A 261 -16.16 -7.29 1.30
N ILE A 262 -16.00 -8.07 0.23
CA ILE A 262 -15.39 -7.64 -1.02
C ILE A 262 -16.44 -7.75 -2.10
N GLY A 263 -16.52 -6.72 -2.92
CA GLY A 263 -17.42 -6.75 -4.05
C GLY A 263 -17.14 -5.66 -5.07
N GLU A 264 -17.96 -5.68 -6.10
CA GLU A 264 -17.87 -4.78 -7.23
C GLU A 264 -19.25 -4.27 -7.60
N ALA A 265 -19.31 -3.06 -8.16
CA ALA A 265 -20.46 -2.52 -8.84
C ALA A 265 -20.14 -2.40 -10.33
N ARG A 266 -21.05 -2.91 -11.16
CA ARG A 266 -20.93 -2.97 -12.61
C ARG A 266 -22.05 -2.19 -13.27
N ALA A 267 -21.86 -1.81 -14.53
CA ALA A 267 -22.94 -1.22 -15.32
C ALA A 267 -24.11 -2.21 -15.45
N ALA A 268 -25.34 -1.71 -15.31
CA ALA A 268 -26.54 -2.54 -15.50
C ALA A 268 -26.70 -3.01 -16.96
N ASP A 269 -26.22 -2.21 -17.93
CA ASP A 269 -26.13 -2.56 -19.35
C ASP A 269 -24.69 -2.29 -19.85
N PRO A 270 -23.81 -3.31 -19.80
CA PRO A 270 -22.43 -3.25 -20.28
C PRO A 270 -22.28 -2.74 -21.72
N ILE A 271 -23.23 -3.09 -22.60
CA ILE A 271 -23.17 -2.75 -24.02
C ILE A 271 -23.47 -1.27 -24.21
N ALA A 272 -24.57 -0.79 -23.60
CA ALA A 272 -24.94 0.61 -23.67
C ALA A 272 -23.86 1.52 -23.06
N TYR A 273 -23.24 1.09 -21.96
CA TYR A 273 -22.12 1.80 -21.34
C TYR A 273 -20.91 1.88 -22.28
N GLN A 274 -20.55 0.77 -22.93
CA GLN A 274 -19.44 0.74 -23.89
C GLN A 274 -19.70 1.61 -25.12
N GLU A 275 -20.94 1.66 -25.62
CA GLU A 275 -21.31 2.57 -26.71
C GLU A 275 -21.18 4.04 -26.32
N GLN A 276 -21.57 4.38 -25.07
CA GLN A 276 -21.39 5.73 -24.52
C GLN A 276 -19.90 6.09 -24.38
N LEU A 277 -19.08 5.14 -23.93
CA LEU A 277 -17.63 5.29 -23.78
C LEU A 277 -16.96 5.55 -25.14
N ASN A 278 -17.31 4.75 -26.16
CA ASN A 278 -16.82 4.92 -27.51
C ASN A 278 -17.24 6.26 -28.12
N ARG A 279 -18.47 6.72 -27.84
CA ARG A 279 -18.95 8.03 -28.30
C ARG A 279 -18.18 9.19 -27.65
N ALA A 280 -17.99 9.13 -26.33
CA ALA A 280 -17.23 10.14 -25.59
C ALA A 280 -15.77 10.22 -26.05
N LYS A 281 -15.11 9.07 -26.26
CA LYS A 281 -13.75 9.01 -26.84
C LYS A 281 -13.70 9.69 -28.21
N LYS A 282 -14.65 9.39 -29.09
CA LYS A 282 -14.74 10.00 -30.42
C LYS A 282 -14.93 11.51 -30.37
N GLU A 283 -15.79 12.01 -29.48
CA GLU A 283 -16.02 13.45 -29.28
C GLU A 283 -14.76 14.17 -28.73
N GLN A 284 -13.95 13.51 -27.91
CA GLN A 284 -12.66 14.04 -27.45
C GLN A 284 -11.57 14.03 -28.55
N THR A 285 -11.67 13.14 -29.55
CA THR A 285 -10.69 13.04 -30.64
C THR A 285 -11.01 13.94 -31.84
N GLU A 286 -12.24 14.45 -31.96
CA GLU A 286 -12.65 15.41 -33.00
C GLU A 286 -12.03 16.81 -32.74
N GLY A 287 -10.73 16.92 -33.03
CA GLY A 287 -9.91 18.15 -32.89
C GLY A 287 -8.41 17.94 -33.08
N VAL A 288 -7.93 16.68 -33.10
CA VAL A 288 -6.53 16.33 -33.32
C VAL A 288 -6.45 15.30 -34.46
N GLU A 289 -5.93 15.70 -35.62
CA GLU A 289 -5.51 14.74 -36.64
C GLU A 289 -4.35 13.91 -36.06
N THR A 290 -4.63 12.67 -35.66
CA THR A 290 -3.59 11.68 -35.39
C THR A 290 -3.96 10.36 -36.07
N GLU A 291 -3.07 9.93 -36.96
CA GLU A 291 -3.00 8.55 -37.44
C GLU A 291 -2.59 7.65 -36.28
N SER A 292 -3.55 6.97 -35.66
CA SER A 292 -3.38 5.63 -35.09
C SER A 292 -4.72 5.19 -34.53
N GLY A 293 -5.24 4.09 -35.08
CA GLY A 293 -6.42 3.43 -34.54
C GLY A 293 -6.07 2.78 -33.21
N ASP A 294 -6.20 3.52 -32.12
CA ASP A 294 -6.19 2.96 -30.77
C ASP A 294 -7.62 2.51 -30.43
N SER A 295 -7.96 1.29 -30.86
CA SER A 295 -9.13 0.59 -30.33
C SER A 295 -8.70 -0.19 -29.10
N SER A 296 -8.41 0.50 -27.99
CA SER A 296 -8.44 -0.14 -26.68
C SER A 296 -9.88 -0.63 -26.45
N VAL A 297 -10.09 -1.92 -26.67
CA VAL A 297 -11.33 -2.61 -26.30
C VAL A 297 -11.36 -2.61 -24.78
N THR A 298 -11.92 -1.55 -24.19
CA THR A 298 -12.29 -1.58 -22.78
C THR A 298 -13.30 -2.71 -22.60
N ASN A 299 -13.06 -3.57 -21.62
CA ASN A 299 -13.93 -4.69 -21.33
C ASN A 299 -15.29 -4.14 -20.86
N PRO A 300 -16.40 -4.36 -21.60
CA PRO A 300 -17.71 -3.85 -21.21
C PRO A 300 -18.17 -4.42 -19.85
N ASP A 301 -17.65 -5.59 -19.46
CA ASP A 301 -17.94 -6.23 -18.18
C ASP A 301 -17.03 -5.75 -17.03
N ALA A 302 -16.19 -4.73 -17.25
CA ALA A 302 -15.32 -4.18 -16.22
C ALA A 302 -16.13 -3.60 -15.05
N ALA A 303 -15.62 -3.80 -13.83
CA ALA A 303 -16.13 -3.12 -12.66
C ALA A 303 -16.00 -1.60 -12.84
N LEU A 304 -17.05 -0.86 -12.44
CA LEU A 304 -16.99 0.60 -12.35
C LEU A 304 -16.43 1.03 -11.00
N LEU A 305 -16.71 0.23 -9.97
CA LEU A 305 -16.28 0.45 -8.60
C LEU A 305 -16.00 -0.89 -7.94
N CYS A 306 -14.89 -0.96 -7.21
CA CYS A 306 -14.54 -2.08 -6.35
C CYS A 306 -14.54 -1.62 -4.89
N TYR A 307 -15.01 -2.46 -3.97
CA TYR A 307 -15.01 -2.16 -2.54
C TYR A 307 -14.45 -3.27 -1.66
N TYR A 308 -13.84 -2.87 -0.56
CA TYR A 308 -13.34 -3.71 0.52
C TYR A 308 -13.77 -3.10 1.86
N ILE A 309 -14.76 -3.68 2.53
CA ILE A 309 -15.39 -3.09 3.72
C ILE A 309 -15.29 -4.05 4.91
N GLU A 310 -14.48 -3.68 5.89
CA GLU A 310 -14.29 -4.47 7.11
C GLU A 310 -15.43 -4.32 8.12
N THR A 311 -15.55 -5.32 8.99
CA THR A 311 -16.38 -5.30 10.20
C THR A 311 -15.70 -6.10 11.31
N ILE A 312 -16.20 -5.94 12.53
CA ILE A 312 -15.74 -6.67 13.70
C ILE A 312 -16.92 -7.31 14.44
N GLU A 313 -16.73 -8.58 14.79
CA GLU A 313 -17.55 -9.30 15.76
C GLU A 313 -16.82 -9.28 17.10
N PHE A 314 -17.36 -8.56 18.09
CA PHE A 314 -16.71 -8.42 19.40
C PHE A 314 -16.80 -9.72 20.22
N ASP A 315 -15.74 -10.01 20.96
CA ASP A 315 -15.65 -11.25 21.73
C ASP A 315 -16.68 -11.35 22.86
N GLY A 316 -17.21 -12.56 23.05
CA GLY A 316 -18.07 -12.93 24.17
C GLY A 316 -19.56 -13.02 23.83
N ASP A 317 -20.28 -13.79 24.64
CA ASP A 317 -21.71 -14.10 24.40
C ASP A 317 -22.69 -13.10 25.06
N SER A 318 -22.17 -12.02 25.65
CA SER A 318 -22.98 -11.04 26.37
C SER A 318 -23.88 -10.25 25.43
N ASP A 319 -25.02 -9.76 25.95
CA ASP A 319 -25.91 -8.90 25.15
C ASP A 319 -25.22 -7.58 24.75
N ALA A 320 -24.21 -7.14 25.52
CA ALA A 320 -23.41 -5.97 25.18
C ALA A 320 -22.52 -6.22 23.96
N ALA A 321 -21.76 -7.33 23.95
CA ALA A 321 -20.91 -7.71 22.81
C ALA A 321 -21.75 -7.89 21.53
N LYS A 322 -22.94 -8.48 21.65
CA LYS A 322 -23.90 -8.60 20.53
C LYS A 322 -24.35 -7.24 20.02
N ARG A 323 -24.76 -6.31 20.89
CA ARG A 323 -25.16 -4.95 20.48
C ARG A 323 -24.03 -4.17 19.81
N MET A 324 -22.81 -4.30 20.33
CA MET A 324 -21.63 -3.70 19.70
C MET A 324 -21.42 -4.29 18.30
N THR A 325 -21.48 -5.62 18.16
CA THR A 325 -21.35 -6.33 16.88
C THR A 325 -22.45 -5.94 15.89
N GLU A 326 -23.70 -5.86 16.33
CA GLU A 326 -24.85 -5.41 15.53
C GLU A 326 -24.66 -3.96 15.03
N THR A 327 -24.09 -3.09 15.87
CA THR A 327 -23.76 -1.71 15.50
C THR A 327 -22.73 -1.70 14.37
N MET A 328 -21.66 -2.50 14.49
CA MET A 328 -20.61 -2.57 13.48
C MET A 328 -21.09 -3.22 12.18
N GLY A 329 -21.90 -4.27 12.26
CA GLY A 329 -22.55 -4.86 11.10
C GLY A 329 -23.46 -3.87 10.37
N SER A 330 -24.21 -3.04 11.11
CA SER A 330 -25.04 -2.00 10.52
C SER A 330 -24.23 -0.94 9.77
N VAL A 331 -23.09 -0.52 10.34
CA VAL A 331 -22.15 0.39 9.68
C VAL A 331 -21.55 -0.22 8.42
N GLN A 332 -21.16 -1.51 8.46
CA GLN A 332 -20.64 -2.20 7.29
C GLN A 332 -21.67 -2.19 6.14
N GLN A 333 -22.93 -2.55 6.45
CA GLN A 333 -24.01 -2.56 5.47
C GLN A 333 -24.38 -1.17 4.94
N GLU A 334 -24.31 -0.14 5.78
CA GLU A 334 -24.45 1.27 5.36
C GLU A 334 -23.42 1.62 4.28
N ILE A 335 -22.15 1.31 4.52
CA ILE A 335 -21.05 1.66 3.60
C ILE A 335 -21.11 0.82 2.31
N ILE A 336 -21.44 -0.47 2.40
CA ILE A 336 -21.64 -1.33 1.22
C ILE A 336 -22.77 -0.78 0.34
N ARG A 337 -23.88 -0.35 0.96
CA ARG A 337 -25.00 0.24 0.23
C ARG A 337 -24.57 1.52 -0.48
N GLU A 338 -23.85 2.42 0.19
CA GLU A 338 -23.31 3.63 -0.42
C GLU A 338 -22.36 3.33 -1.59
N ALA A 339 -21.50 2.32 -1.45
CA ALA A 339 -20.58 1.91 -2.52
C ALA A 339 -21.34 1.41 -3.76
N LYS A 340 -22.42 0.63 -3.55
CA LYS A 340 -23.30 0.16 -4.63
C LYS A 340 -24.04 1.31 -5.30
N GLU A 341 -24.63 2.22 -4.52
CA GLU A 341 -25.32 3.42 -5.03
C GLU A 341 -24.36 4.31 -5.84
N GLN A 342 -23.12 4.49 -5.37
CA GLN A 342 -22.11 5.25 -6.10
C GLN A 342 -21.72 4.58 -7.43
N GLY A 343 -21.56 3.25 -7.44
CA GLY A 343 -21.31 2.50 -8.66
C GLY A 343 -22.43 2.64 -9.69
N GLU A 344 -23.69 2.65 -9.24
CA GLU A 344 -24.86 2.89 -10.09
C GLU A 344 -24.89 4.33 -10.65
N GLU A 345 -24.49 5.34 -9.87
CA GLU A 345 -24.37 6.71 -10.37
C GLU A 345 -23.23 6.88 -11.37
N MET A 346 -22.08 6.22 -11.13
CA MET A 346 -20.96 6.21 -12.07
C MET A 346 -21.33 5.62 -13.43
N ALA A 347 -22.21 4.61 -13.44
CA ALA A 347 -22.71 4.01 -14.68
C ALA A 347 -23.50 5.01 -15.57
N LYS A 348 -23.99 6.11 -14.99
CA LYS A 348 -24.77 7.14 -15.70
C LYS A 348 -23.89 8.27 -16.26
N MET A 349 -22.62 8.36 -15.84
CA MET A 349 -21.74 9.44 -16.22
C MET A 349 -21.03 9.13 -17.56
N PRO A 350 -20.93 10.11 -18.50
CA PRO A 350 -20.09 9.98 -19.67
C PRO A 350 -18.62 9.85 -19.23
N VAL A 351 -17.99 8.76 -19.66
CA VAL A 351 -16.85 8.08 -19.01
C VAL A 351 -15.58 8.93 -18.86
N SER A 352 -14.82 8.67 -17.79
CA SER A 352 -13.48 9.26 -17.57
C SER A 352 -12.39 8.25 -17.15
N TYR A 353 -12.70 6.99 -16.80
CA TYR A 353 -11.70 6.16 -16.09
C TYR A 353 -11.37 4.84 -16.78
N ASP A 354 -10.09 4.65 -17.08
CA ASP A 354 -9.51 3.37 -17.52
C ASP A 354 -9.34 2.36 -16.37
N HIS A 355 -9.69 2.76 -15.13
CA HIS A 355 -9.61 1.96 -13.92
C HIS A 355 -10.88 2.13 -13.05
N PRO A 356 -11.32 1.07 -12.32
CA PRO A 356 -12.46 1.18 -11.41
C PRO A 356 -12.18 2.16 -10.28
N ALA A 357 -13.20 2.89 -9.84
CA ALA A 357 -13.13 3.58 -8.56
C ALA A 357 -12.96 2.55 -7.43
N VAL A 358 -12.37 2.98 -6.31
CA VAL A 358 -12.08 2.12 -5.18
C VAL A 358 -12.62 2.75 -3.92
N ILE A 359 -13.38 1.99 -3.13
CA ILE A 359 -13.77 2.34 -1.77
C ILE A 359 -13.21 1.30 -0.81
N THR A 360 -12.55 1.75 0.25
CA THR A 360 -12.10 0.85 1.32
C THR A 360 -12.53 1.41 2.67
N TRP A 361 -12.97 0.52 3.57
CA TRP A 361 -13.27 0.82 4.96
C TRP A 361 -12.56 -0.19 5.86
N ARG A 362 -11.75 0.30 6.80
CA ARG A 362 -10.78 -0.52 7.54
C ARG A 362 -10.65 -0.12 9.00
N PHE A 363 -10.40 -1.10 9.87
CA PHE A 363 -10.16 -0.91 11.31
C PHE A 363 -8.66 -0.91 11.67
N SER A 364 -7.79 -0.70 10.69
CA SER A 364 -6.34 -0.65 10.83
C SER A 364 -5.78 0.73 10.47
N GLY A 365 -6.50 1.80 10.82
CA GLY A 365 -6.01 3.18 10.74
C GLY A 365 -4.87 3.43 11.73
N THR A 366 -4.43 4.69 11.86
CA THR A 366 -3.25 5.09 12.66
C THR A 366 -3.27 4.58 14.11
N ARG A 367 -4.44 4.26 14.68
CA ARG A 367 -4.58 3.66 16.01
C ARG A 367 -5.23 2.28 16.02
N GLY A 368 -6.21 2.01 15.15
CA GLY A 368 -7.08 0.82 15.20
C GLY A 368 -7.96 0.78 16.45
N ILE A 369 -7.33 0.61 17.62
CA ILE A 369 -7.91 0.81 18.95
C ILE A 369 -7.31 2.08 19.56
N SER A 370 -8.15 3.09 19.81
CA SER A 370 -7.73 4.37 20.41
C SER A 370 -7.73 4.33 21.94
N LEU A 371 -8.61 3.51 22.54
CA LEU A 371 -8.65 3.25 23.99
C LEU A 371 -9.31 1.89 24.24
N ASP A 372 -8.71 1.04 25.08
CA ASP A 372 -9.27 -0.23 25.54
C ASP A 372 -9.19 -0.33 27.07
N ARG A 373 -10.34 -0.28 27.72
CA ARG A 373 -10.51 -0.35 29.19
C ARG A 373 -11.64 -1.31 29.53
N GLU A 374 -11.76 -1.68 30.80
CA GLU A 374 -12.74 -2.67 31.27
C GLU A 374 -14.18 -2.28 30.93
N ASN A 375 -14.53 -0.99 31.05
CA ASN A 375 -15.87 -0.47 30.84
C ASN A 375 -16.06 0.30 29.52
N ILE A 376 -14.98 0.70 28.84
CA ILE A 376 -15.06 1.53 27.63
C ILE A 376 -14.06 1.07 26.56
N LEU A 377 -14.53 1.06 25.32
CA LEU A 377 -13.73 0.72 24.14
C LEU A 377 -13.91 1.80 23.07
N CYS A 378 -12.82 2.33 22.53
CA CYS A 378 -12.84 3.29 21.43
C CYS A 378 -12.05 2.74 20.24
N VAL A 379 -12.72 2.47 19.12
CA VAL A 379 -12.10 1.93 17.89
C VAL A 379 -12.19 2.93 16.74
N GLU A 380 -11.22 2.91 15.85
CA GLU A 380 -11.10 3.78 14.68
C GLU A 380 -11.43 3.00 13.40
N GLY A 381 -12.34 3.53 12.59
CA GLY A 381 -12.55 3.14 11.19
C GLY A 381 -12.02 4.22 10.26
N ASP A 382 -11.21 3.84 9.27
CA ASP A 382 -10.70 4.71 8.22
C ASP A 382 -11.31 4.32 6.87
N ARG A 383 -11.83 5.31 6.16
CA ARG A 383 -12.39 5.20 4.83
C ARG A 383 -11.45 5.86 3.84
N TYR A 384 -11.03 5.12 2.83
CA TYR A 384 -10.30 5.65 1.69
C TYR A 384 -11.12 5.46 0.43
N GLU A 385 -11.28 6.52 -0.33
CA GLU A 385 -11.94 6.51 -1.63
C GLU A 385 -11.01 7.08 -2.69
N TRP A 386 -11.00 6.44 -3.85
CA TRP A 386 -10.33 6.92 -5.03
C TRP A 386 -11.26 6.79 -6.22
N ASN A 387 -11.49 7.90 -6.91
CA ASN A 387 -11.85 7.91 -8.33
C ASN A 387 -10.69 8.62 -9.05
N ALA A 388 -10.42 8.35 -10.32
CA ALA A 388 -9.14 8.77 -10.92
C ALA A 388 -8.87 10.30 -10.90
N GLU A 389 -9.86 11.11 -10.55
CA GLU A 389 -9.76 12.56 -10.35
C GLU A 389 -9.46 12.98 -8.90
N ARG A 390 -9.87 12.19 -7.89
CA ARG A 390 -9.80 12.62 -6.49
C ARG A 390 -9.56 11.45 -5.53
N VAL A 391 -8.70 11.71 -4.54
CA VAL A 391 -8.58 10.91 -3.34
C VAL A 391 -9.41 11.57 -2.23
N SER A 392 -10.21 10.79 -1.50
CA SER A 392 -10.92 11.24 -0.31
C SER A 392 -10.62 10.29 0.84
N ARG A 393 -10.39 10.84 2.04
CA ARG A 393 -10.20 10.07 3.26
C ARG A 393 -11.14 10.57 4.35
N ARG A 394 -11.79 9.65 5.06
CA ARG A 394 -12.66 9.96 6.21
C ARG A 394 -12.34 9.04 7.37
N LYS A 395 -12.42 9.56 8.59
CA LYS A 395 -12.28 8.76 9.82
C LYS A 395 -13.58 8.79 10.60
N ARG A 396 -13.90 7.66 11.25
CA ARG A 396 -14.98 7.58 12.24
C ARG A 396 -14.45 6.82 13.44
N TYR A 397 -14.84 7.29 14.63
CA TYR A 397 -14.54 6.60 15.86
C TYR A 397 -15.83 6.06 16.48
N PHE A 398 -15.73 4.88 17.07
CA PHE A 398 -16.84 4.22 17.75
C PHE A 398 -16.43 4.00 19.19
N THR A 399 -17.07 4.75 20.10
CA THR A 399 -16.84 4.66 21.53
C THR A 399 -17.98 3.88 22.17
N PHE A 400 -17.72 2.68 22.68
CA PHE A 400 -18.70 1.80 23.27
C PHE A 400 -18.55 1.72 24.79
N ASP A 401 -19.67 1.74 25.48
CA ASP A 401 -19.80 1.22 26.84
C ASP A 401 -19.81 -0.31 26.78
N ARG A 402 -18.86 -0.99 27.42
CA ARG A 402 -18.68 -2.45 27.32
C ARG A 402 -19.67 -3.25 28.16
N GLU A 403 -20.28 -2.64 29.18
CA GLU A 403 -21.27 -3.29 30.04
C GLU A 403 -22.64 -3.38 29.35
N SER A 404 -23.03 -2.30 28.67
CA SER A 404 -24.31 -2.16 27.99
C SER A 404 -24.21 -2.33 26.49
N GLY A 405 -23.03 -2.24 25.88
CA GLY A 405 -22.84 -2.27 24.42
C GLY A 405 -23.36 -1.01 23.70
N LYS A 406 -23.66 0.06 24.43
CA LYS A 406 -24.17 1.32 23.87
C LYS A 406 -23.04 2.08 23.17
N LEU A 407 -23.31 2.54 21.94
CA LEU A 407 -22.47 3.54 21.27
C LEU A 407 -22.67 4.91 21.95
N LEU A 408 -21.60 5.46 22.50
CA LEU A 408 -21.58 6.69 23.28
C LEU A 408 -21.32 7.91 22.40
N SER A 409 -22.11 8.95 22.60
CA SER A 409 -21.89 10.30 22.07
C SER A 409 -20.98 11.11 23.00
N LEU A 410 -20.48 12.27 22.54
CA LEU A 410 -19.69 13.16 23.39
C LEU A 410 -20.50 13.63 24.61
N ASN A 411 -21.81 13.86 24.44
CA ASN A 411 -22.71 14.22 25.54
C ASN A 411 -22.90 13.12 26.60
N ASP A 412 -22.72 11.85 26.22
CA ASP A 412 -22.71 10.74 27.19
C ASP A 412 -21.42 10.74 28.03
N ILE A 413 -20.30 11.21 27.46
CA ILE A 413 -18.98 11.22 28.10
C ILE A 413 -18.79 12.42 29.03
N THR A 414 -19.23 13.61 28.62
CA THR A 414 -18.97 14.86 29.35
C THR A 414 -20.23 15.70 29.59
N GLY A 415 -20.27 16.36 30.75
CA GLY A 415 -21.23 17.39 31.14
C GLY A 415 -20.78 18.81 30.85
N THR A 416 -19.54 18.98 30.36
CA THR A 416 -19.00 20.29 30.02
C THR A 416 -19.90 21.01 29.01
N PRO A 417 -20.28 22.27 29.25
CA PRO A 417 -21.04 23.07 28.30
C PRO A 417 -20.33 23.16 26.94
N VAL A 418 -21.09 23.11 25.85
CA VAL A 418 -20.52 23.10 24.49
C VAL A 418 -19.64 24.31 24.23
N GLU A 419 -20.00 25.48 24.73
CA GLU A 419 -19.23 26.73 24.58
C GLU A 419 -17.85 26.64 25.24
N GLN A 420 -17.74 25.90 26.33
CA GLN A 420 -16.45 25.64 26.97
C GLN A 420 -15.61 24.65 26.15
N ILE A 421 -16.23 23.61 25.58
CA ILE A 421 -15.55 22.66 24.68
C ILE A 421 -15.03 23.39 23.44
N GLN A 422 -15.86 24.20 22.79
CA GLN A 422 -15.51 25.02 21.62
C GLN A 422 -14.26 25.86 21.89
N ARG A 423 -14.23 26.55 23.03
CA ARG A 423 -13.06 27.36 23.45
C ARG A 423 -11.82 26.50 23.65
N MET A 424 -11.89 25.40 24.40
CA MET A 424 -10.73 24.54 24.67
C MET A 424 -10.15 23.93 23.39
N VAL A 425 -11.01 23.49 22.48
CA VAL A 425 -10.59 22.89 21.21
C VAL A 425 -10.00 23.95 20.27
N GLY A 426 -10.64 25.13 20.17
CA GLY A 426 -10.12 26.26 19.41
C GLY A 426 -8.74 26.71 19.88
N GLU A 427 -8.58 26.92 21.20
CA GLU A 427 -7.29 27.29 21.81
C GLU A 427 -6.21 26.22 21.55
N ALA A 428 -6.57 24.93 21.62
CA ALA A 428 -5.62 23.84 21.36
C ALA A 428 -5.17 23.78 19.91
N PHE A 429 -6.07 23.95 18.93
CA PHE A 429 -5.71 23.98 17.52
C PHE A 429 -4.91 25.24 17.16
N ARG A 430 -5.24 26.40 17.74
CA ARG A 430 -4.42 27.60 17.61
C ARG A 430 -3.00 27.37 18.10
N LYS A 431 -2.85 26.83 19.31
CA LYS A 431 -1.52 26.52 19.87
C LYS A 431 -0.75 25.55 18.99
N LYS A 432 -1.43 24.53 18.43
CA LYS A 432 -0.83 23.61 17.47
C LYS A 432 -0.35 24.37 16.21
N ALA A 433 -1.20 25.22 15.64
CA ALA A 433 -0.88 26.06 14.48
C ALA A 433 0.27 27.05 14.74
N GLU A 434 0.44 27.56 15.95
CA GLU A 434 1.57 28.42 16.33
C GLU A 434 2.89 27.63 16.47
N GLN A 435 2.81 26.37 16.91
CA GLN A 435 3.98 25.52 17.17
C GLN A 435 4.50 24.79 15.92
N SER A 436 3.64 24.60 14.94
CA SER A 436 3.95 23.90 13.71
C SER A 436 3.80 24.89 12.56
N ASN A 437 4.66 24.82 11.54
CA ASN A 437 4.58 25.72 10.38
C ASN A 437 3.43 25.32 9.45
N PHE A 438 2.25 25.05 10.02
CA PHE A 438 1.04 24.66 9.32
C PHE A 438 0.67 25.74 8.31
N ALA A 439 0.21 25.31 7.14
CA ALA A 439 -0.36 26.16 6.12
C ALA A 439 -1.77 26.64 6.48
N TYR A 440 -1.95 27.27 7.65
CA TYR A 440 -3.17 28.02 7.97
C TYR A 440 -2.99 29.48 7.50
N GLU A 441 -4.03 30.07 6.90
CA GLU A 441 -3.96 31.49 6.47
C GLU A 441 -3.81 32.46 7.66
N SER A 442 -4.29 32.08 8.86
CA SER A 442 -4.06 32.77 10.15
C SER A 442 -4.42 31.85 11.35
N PRO A 443 -3.57 31.76 12.40
CA PRO A 443 -3.89 31.02 13.63
C PRO A 443 -5.13 31.54 14.39
N GLU A 444 -5.38 32.85 14.37
CA GLU A 444 -6.57 33.44 14.99
C GLU A 444 -7.85 33.10 14.22
N ALA A 445 -7.80 33.12 12.89
CA ALA A 445 -8.94 32.72 12.07
C ALA A 445 -9.29 31.23 12.28
N LEU A 446 -8.26 30.39 12.45
CA LEU A 446 -8.43 28.97 12.74
C LEU A 446 -9.16 28.73 14.07
N GLU A 447 -8.82 29.47 15.12
CA GLU A 447 -9.46 29.34 16.45
C GLU A 447 -10.98 29.47 16.34
N HIS A 448 -11.46 30.49 15.62
CA HIS A 448 -12.88 30.75 15.43
C HIS A 448 -13.55 29.68 14.54
N THR A 449 -12.94 29.32 13.40
CA THR A 449 -13.49 28.29 12.51
C THR A 449 -13.61 26.93 13.21
N VAL A 450 -12.61 26.57 14.02
CA VAL A 450 -12.64 25.35 14.83
C VAL A 450 -13.71 25.44 15.91
N ALA A 451 -13.77 26.54 16.67
CA ALA A 451 -14.77 26.71 17.72
C ALA A 451 -16.20 26.60 17.18
N ASP A 452 -16.50 27.26 16.06
CA ASP A 452 -17.84 27.28 15.47
C ASP A 452 -18.29 25.92 14.90
N SER A 453 -17.36 25.00 14.64
CA SER A 453 -17.65 23.67 14.08
C SER A 453 -17.80 22.57 15.14
N ILE A 454 -17.51 22.87 16.41
CA ILE A 454 -17.64 21.91 17.52
C ILE A 454 -19.04 21.95 18.12
N SER A 455 -19.60 20.77 18.33
CA SER A 455 -20.91 20.51 18.95
C SER A 455 -20.86 19.24 19.80
N LEU A 456 -21.93 18.94 20.53
CA LEU A 456 -22.05 17.67 21.28
C LEU A 456 -22.26 16.44 20.39
N ASP A 457 -22.55 16.65 19.10
CA ASP A 457 -22.64 15.59 18.09
C ASP A 457 -21.34 15.47 17.27
N SER A 458 -20.33 16.30 17.56
CA SER A 458 -19.06 16.25 16.84
C SER A 458 -18.34 14.92 17.06
N PRO A 459 -17.64 14.41 16.03
CA PRO A 459 -16.84 13.21 16.16
C PRO A 459 -15.71 13.45 17.15
N PHE A 460 -15.44 12.44 17.98
CA PHE A 460 -14.41 12.48 19.01
C PHE A 460 -13.76 11.10 19.13
N PHE A 461 -12.60 11.04 19.74
CA PHE A 461 -11.96 9.79 20.14
C PHE A 461 -11.46 9.88 21.57
N LEU A 462 -11.18 8.73 22.19
CA LEU A 462 -10.61 8.66 23.52
C LEU A 462 -9.18 8.11 23.45
N THR A 463 -8.34 8.57 24.36
CA THR A 463 -6.96 8.08 24.54
C THR A 463 -6.66 7.99 26.02
N ASP A 464 -5.56 7.36 26.43
CA ASP A 464 -5.15 7.35 27.84
C ASP A 464 -4.94 8.75 28.45
N ARG A 465 -4.82 9.80 27.61
CA ARG A 465 -4.51 11.17 28.04
C ARG A 465 -5.73 12.09 28.10
N GLY A 466 -6.79 11.80 27.35
CA GLY A 466 -7.88 12.75 27.18
C GLY A 466 -8.80 12.48 26.00
N ILE A 467 -9.71 13.42 25.78
CA ILE A 467 -10.66 13.43 24.67
C ILE A 467 -10.01 14.10 23.46
N GLY A 468 -10.00 13.38 22.35
CA GLY A 468 -9.46 13.81 21.07
C GLY A 468 -10.50 14.39 20.14
N PHE A 469 -10.12 15.45 19.43
CA PHE A 469 -10.92 16.11 18.39
C PHE A 469 -10.08 16.16 17.12
N PHE A 470 -10.73 15.97 15.97
CA PHE A 470 -10.07 15.92 14.67
C PHE A 470 -10.96 16.49 13.57
N PHE A 471 -10.33 16.84 12.47
CA PHE A 471 -11.00 17.30 11.25
C PHE A 471 -10.52 16.48 10.05
N GLU A 472 -11.37 16.36 9.03
CA GLU A 472 -11.01 15.69 7.78
C GLU A 472 -10.01 16.52 6.97
N PRO A 473 -9.22 15.89 6.07
CA PRO A 473 -8.33 16.60 5.18
C PRO A 473 -9.07 17.69 4.39
N GLY A 474 -8.49 18.90 4.32
CA GLY A 474 -9.10 20.03 3.60
C GLY A 474 -10.12 20.85 4.41
N GLN A 475 -10.60 20.38 5.57
CA GLN A 475 -11.63 21.11 6.33
C GLN A 475 -11.09 22.36 7.01
N ILE A 476 -9.95 22.25 7.68
CA ILE A 476 -9.32 23.38 8.37
C ILE A 476 -7.90 23.67 7.89
N ALA A 477 -7.25 22.69 7.24
CA ALA A 477 -5.88 22.77 6.73
C ALA A 477 -5.80 22.14 5.33
N ALA A 478 -4.67 22.32 4.62
CA ALA A 478 -4.43 21.66 3.34
C ALA A 478 -4.54 20.12 3.44
N GLU A 479 -5.03 19.46 2.39
CA GLU A 479 -5.22 17.99 2.37
C GLU A 479 -3.93 17.20 2.69
N SER A 480 -2.75 17.77 2.39
CA SER A 480 -1.44 17.19 2.69
C SER A 480 -1.15 17.02 4.19
N GLU A 481 -1.84 17.77 5.05
CA GLU A 481 -1.73 17.66 6.52
C GLU A 481 -2.49 16.43 7.07
N GLY A 482 -3.26 15.74 6.22
CA GLY A 482 -4.05 14.58 6.63
C GLY A 482 -5.16 14.97 7.61
N PHE A 483 -5.23 14.28 8.75
CA PHE A 483 -6.22 14.51 9.79
C PHE A 483 -5.60 15.34 10.92
N PRO A 484 -5.80 16.67 10.96
CA PRO A 484 -5.30 17.47 12.07
C PRO A 484 -6.10 17.15 13.35
N GLU A 485 -5.40 16.66 14.38
CA GLU A 485 -6.00 16.26 15.67
C GLU A 485 -5.40 17.00 16.88
N VAL A 486 -6.21 17.22 17.93
CA VAL A 486 -5.77 17.65 19.26
C VAL A 486 -6.36 16.75 20.34
N VAL A 487 -5.66 16.61 21.47
CA VAL A 487 -6.15 15.86 22.64
C VAL A 487 -6.21 16.81 23.81
N ILE A 488 -7.40 16.99 24.38
CA ILE A 488 -7.64 17.80 25.57
C ILE A 488 -7.64 16.87 26.79
N PRO A 489 -6.84 17.15 27.83
CA PRO A 489 -6.77 16.30 29.01
C PRO A 489 -8.12 16.12 29.72
N TYR A 490 -8.37 14.93 30.28
CA TYR A 490 -9.62 14.64 30.99
C TYR A 490 -9.92 15.61 32.14
N GLY A 491 -8.88 16.15 32.80
CA GLY A 491 -9.04 17.11 33.90
C GLY A 491 -9.66 18.46 33.53
N GLU A 492 -9.74 18.77 32.23
CA GLU A 492 -10.38 19.99 31.71
C GLU A 492 -11.89 19.82 31.51
N PHE A 493 -12.41 18.59 31.63
CA PHE A 493 -13.82 18.26 31.41
C PHE A 493 -14.55 17.93 32.72
N GLU A 494 -15.86 18.23 32.73
CA GLU A 494 -16.79 17.72 33.72
C GLU A 494 -17.23 16.32 33.29
N MET A 495 -16.43 15.31 33.64
CA MET A 495 -16.65 13.94 33.19
C MET A 495 -17.94 13.34 33.78
N LYS A 496 -18.78 12.76 32.92
CA LYS A 496 -19.95 11.95 33.31
C LYS A 496 -19.64 10.46 33.36
N TYR A 497 -18.61 10.05 32.64
CA TYR A 497 -18.24 8.65 32.45
C TYR A 497 -16.88 8.38 33.10
N ASP A 498 -16.73 7.24 33.77
CA ASP A 498 -15.44 6.85 34.37
C ASP A 498 -14.55 6.23 33.30
N ILE A 499 -13.40 6.86 33.03
CA ILE A 499 -12.47 6.45 31.96
C ILE A 499 -11.23 5.73 32.52
N LYS A 500 -11.15 5.57 33.84
CA LYS A 500 -9.94 5.06 34.52
C LYS A 500 -9.66 3.58 34.25
#